data_AF-A0A7J7NM57-F1
#
_entry.id   AF-A0A7J7NM57-F1
#
_cell.length_a   1.000
_cell.length_b   1.000
_cell.length_c   1.000
_cell.angle_alpha   90.00
_cell.angle_beta   90.00
_cell.angle_gamma   90.00
#
_symmetry.space_group_name_H-M   'P 1'
#
loop_
_entity.id
_entity.type
_entity.pdbx_description
1 polymer ?
#
loop_
_entity_poly.entity_id
_entity_poly.type
_entity_poly.pdbx_seq_one_letter_code
_entity_poly.pdbx_strand_id
1 'polypeptide(L)'
;ITDDCGVKQWKSVTVKLEDHAIVPIFQNGLSPESYDGILQDYLSNTALEKLPQSRPLWEIHIFKYPTSNAAGTLIFKLHHALRDGFSLMGALFRCFQRADDPFLPITFPSSQLDSTLGSDNKGLKKIVYMKTTARYIRSTLNNTSMTISNMIGPMERIVLAEHPCTGIYFMVVGIPQVEYFTLRLYIVM
;
A
#
# COMPACT_ATOMS: atom_id res chain seq x y z
N ILE A 1 20.97 -13.10 9.03
CA ILE A 1 22.15 -13.82 9.60
C ILE A 1 21.63 -15.17 10.04
N THR A 2 22.37 -16.25 9.81
CA THR A 2 21.97 -17.57 10.30
C THR A 2 22.71 -17.79 11.61
N ASP A 3 22.00 -18.05 12.70
CA ASP A 3 22.66 -18.42 13.96
C ASP A 3 23.23 -19.84 13.88
N ASP A 4 23.99 -20.23 14.90
CA ASP A 4 24.64 -21.54 14.99
C ASP A 4 23.62 -22.71 14.99
N CYS A 5 22.34 -22.41 15.20
CA CYS A 5 21.22 -23.36 15.17
C CYS A 5 20.53 -23.42 13.80
N GLY A 6 20.99 -22.67 12.80
CA GLY A 6 20.40 -22.65 11.46
C GLY A 6 19.18 -21.71 11.30
N VAL A 7 18.82 -20.94 12.33
CA VAL A 7 17.66 -20.06 12.32
C VAL A 7 18.04 -18.71 11.68
N LYS A 8 17.20 -18.25 10.73
CA LYS A 8 17.39 -16.96 10.07
C LYS A 8 16.96 -15.82 10.99
N GLN A 9 17.91 -14.99 11.37
CA GLN A 9 17.74 -13.79 12.19
C GLN A 9 17.73 -12.52 11.34
N TRP A 10 16.89 -11.56 11.75
CA TRP A 10 16.88 -10.21 11.20
C TRP A 10 18.23 -9.53 11.45
N LYS A 11 18.83 -9.01 10.38
CA LYS A 11 20.05 -8.20 10.47
C LYS A 11 19.64 -6.75 10.26
N SER A 12 20.01 -5.87 11.19
CA SER A 12 19.93 -4.44 10.93
C SER A 12 20.86 -4.10 9.77
N VAL A 13 20.31 -3.46 8.74
CA VAL A 13 21.06 -3.03 7.56
C VAL A 13 21.10 -1.51 7.57
N THR A 14 22.28 -0.94 7.32
CA THR A 14 22.42 0.50 7.12
C THR A 14 21.75 0.87 5.79
N VAL A 15 20.73 1.72 5.87
CA VAL A 15 19.99 2.22 4.71
C VAL A 15 20.57 3.56 4.28
N LYS A 16 20.91 3.70 3.00
CA LYS A 16 21.23 4.99 2.38
C LYS A 16 20.01 5.47 1.61
N LEU A 17 19.38 6.55 2.05
CA LEU A 17 18.11 7.00 1.46
C LEU A 17 18.24 7.37 -0.02
N GLU A 18 19.38 7.94 -0.41
CA GLU A 18 19.73 8.30 -1.79
C GLU A 18 19.67 7.12 -2.77
N ASP A 19 19.91 5.90 -2.29
CA ASP A 19 19.83 4.69 -3.11
C ASP A 19 18.38 4.27 -3.37
N HIS A 20 17.44 4.69 -2.53
CA HIS A 20 16.05 4.25 -2.58
C HIS A 20 15.08 5.32 -3.06
N ALA A 21 15.41 6.61 -2.92
CA ALA A 21 14.58 7.72 -3.36
C ALA A 21 14.98 8.18 -4.77
N ILE A 22 14.15 7.83 -5.76
CA ILE A 22 14.41 8.07 -7.18
C ILE A 22 13.52 9.22 -7.66
N VAL A 23 14.10 10.27 -8.24
CA VAL A 23 13.36 11.38 -8.84
C VAL A 23 13.59 11.35 -10.35
N PRO A 24 12.70 10.75 -11.15
CA PRO A 24 12.87 10.72 -12.60
C PRO A 24 12.78 12.15 -13.18
N ILE A 25 13.55 12.39 -14.24
CA ILE A 25 13.63 13.69 -14.90
C ILE A 25 13.05 13.55 -16.31
N PHE A 26 12.03 14.34 -16.59
CA PHE A 26 11.35 14.44 -17.88
C PHE A 26 11.36 15.90 -18.38
N GLN A 27 10.96 16.10 -19.64
CA GLN A 27 10.80 17.44 -20.22
C GLN A 27 9.75 18.24 -19.44
N ASN A 28 10.05 19.51 -19.17
CA ASN A 28 9.16 20.43 -18.46
C ASN A 28 8.16 21.08 -19.42
N GLY A 29 6.99 21.47 -18.90
CA GLY A 29 6.01 22.28 -19.65
C GLY A 29 5.11 21.48 -20.60
N LEU A 30 5.07 20.16 -20.47
CA LEU A 30 4.07 19.34 -21.15
C LEU A 30 2.69 19.53 -20.51
N SER A 31 1.64 19.15 -21.24
CA SER A 31 0.29 19.16 -20.70
C SER A 31 0.10 18.05 -19.65
N PRO A 32 -0.83 18.19 -18.70
CA PRO A 32 -1.13 17.14 -17.71
C PRO A 32 -1.46 15.79 -18.34
N GLU A 33 -2.17 15.77 -19.47
CA GLU A 33 -2.56 14.55 -20.20
C GLU A 33 -1.34 13.87 -20.84
N SER A 34 -0.36 14.66 -21.26
CA SER A 34 0.91 14.11 -21.76
C SER A 34 1.68 13.42 -20.64
N TYR A 35 1.69 14.02 -19.43
CA TYR A 35 2.32 13.41 -18.27
C TYR A 35 1.59 12.17 -17.76
N ASP A 36 0.28 12.04 -17.97
CA ASP A 36 -0.44 10.79 -17.66
C ASP A 36 0.14 9.61 -18.44
N GLY A 37 0.37 9.79 -19.75
CA GLY A 37 0.98 8.77 -20.60
C GLY A 37 2.41 8.45 -20.17
N ILE A 38 3.24 9.48 -19.93
CA ILE A 38 4.62 9.30 -19.45
C ILE A 38 4.66 8.54 -18.11
N LEU A 39 3.74 8.87 -17.19
CA LEU A 39 3.65 8.19 -15.90
C LEU A 39 3.22 6.73 -16.06
N GLN A 40 2.30 6.44 -16.98
CA GLN A 40 1.88 5.07 -17.27
C GLN A 40 3.01 4.22 -17.86
N ASP A 41 3.78 4.78 -18.80
CA ASP A 41 4.96 4.11 -19.38
C ASP A 41 6.04 3.91 -18.32
N TYR A 42 6.29 4.93 -17.50
CA TYR A 42 7.24 4.86 -16.40
C TYR A 42 6.89 3.77 -15.40
N LEU A 43 5.63 3.69 -14.98
CA LEU A 43 5.13 2.65 -14.08
C LEU A 43 5.31 1.26 -14.68
N SER A 44 5.02 1.10 -15.97
CA SER A 44 5.13 -0.17 -16.69
C SER A 44 6.59 -0.64 -16.75
N ASN A 45 7.51 0.25 -17.11
CA ASN A 45 8.94 -0.07 -17.14
C ASN A 45 9.50 -0.37 -15.74
N THR A 46 9.16 0.47 -14.76
CA THR A 46 9.59 0.30 -13.37
C THR A 46 9.11 -1.03 -12.78
N ALA A 47 7.91 -1.50 -13.16
CA ALA A 47 7.39 -2.79 -12.71
C ALA A 47 8.17 -3.99 -13.27
N LEU A 48 8.79 -3.85 -14.45
CA LEU A 48 9.59 -4.90 -15.08
C LEU A 48 11.02 -4.98 -14.52
N GLU A 49 11.54 -3.87 -14.02
CA GLU A 49 12.90 -3.81 -13.45
C GLU A 49 12.99 -4.60 -12.14
N LYS A 50 14.05 -5.38 -11.95
CA LYS A 50 14.30 -6.08 -10.68
C LYS A 50 14.97 -5.16 -9.67
N LEU A 51 14.59 -5.28 -8.40
CA LEU A 51 15.29 -4.56 -7.33
C LEU A 51 16.68 -5.16 -7.12
N PRO A 52 17.72 -4.34 -6.94
CA PRO A 52 19.07 -4.83 -6.68
C PRO A 52 19.13 -5.54 -5.32
N GLN A 53 19.63 -6.78 -5.31
CA GLN A 53 19.73 -7.61 -4.10
C GLN A 53 20.83 -7.17 -3.13
N SER A 54 21.70 -6.23 -3.53
CA SER A 54 22.76 -5.68 -2.69
C SER A 54 22.27 -4.70 -1.62
N ARG A 55 21.00 -4.28 -1.68
CA ARG A 55 20.38 -3.32 -0.76
C ARG A 55 18.98 -3.78 -0.35
N PRO A 56 18.37 -3.16 0.67
CA PRO A 56 16.99 -3.44 1.04
C PRO A 56 16.05 -3.36 -0.17
N LEU A 57 15.14 -4.32 -0.31
CA LEU A 57 14.37 -4.54 -1.53
C LEU A 57 13.15 -3.62 -1.63
N TRP A 58 13.35 -2.32 -1.53
CA TRP A 58 12.31 -1.31 -1.71
C TRP A 58 12.85 -0.06 -2.40
N GLU A 59 12.01 0.64 -3.14
CA GLU A 59 12.30 1.92 -3.80
C GLU A 59 11.09 2.84 -3.68
N ILE A 60 11.35 4.14 -3.67
CA ILE A 60 10.35 5.21 -3.67
C ILE A 60 10.67 6.12 -4.86
N HIS A 61 9.73 6.27 -5.77
CA HIS A 61 9.87 7.12 -6.94
C HIS A 61 8.99 8.35 -6.80
N ILE A 62 9.57 9.54 -6.92
CA ILE A 62 8.91 10.83 -6.75
C ILE A 62 8.70 11.45 -8.13
N PHE A 63 7.52 11.21 -8.71
CA PHE A 63 7.12 11.82 -9.97
C PHE A 63 6.55 13.22 -9.70
N LYS A 64 7.40 14.23 -9.84
CA LYS A 64 7.10 15.64 -9.49
C LYS A 64 6.32 16.43 -10.55
N TYR A 65 5.85 15.77 -11.62
CA TYR A 65 5.19 16.44 -12.74
C TYR A 65 3.66 16.35 -12.59
N PRO A 66 2.93 17.44 -12.87
CA PRO A 66 1.48 17.45 -12.74
C PRO A 66 0.83 16.55 -13.78
N THR A 67 -0.14 15.78 -13.35
CA THR A 67 -0.97 14.85 -14.13
C THR A 67 -2.42 15.29 -14.04
N SER A 68 -3.33 14.68 -14.82
CA SER A 68 -4.75 15.06 -14.76
C SER A 68 -5.38 14.86 -13.38
N ASN A 69 -4.78 13.98 -12.54
CA ASN A 69 -5.31 13.61 -11.23
C ASN A 69 -4.55 14.21 -10.03
N ALA A 70 -3.32 14.70 -10.22
CA ALA A 70 -2.48 15.16 -9.11
C ALA A 70 -1.32 16.06 -9.54
N ALA A 71 -0.87 16.93 -8.63
CA ALA A 71 0.31 17.77 -8.82
C ALA A 71 1.63 16.98 -8.81
N GLY A 72 1.64 15.83 -8.12
CA GLY A 72 2.72 14.86 -8.13
C GLY A 72 2.25 13.46 -7.74
N THR A 73 3.07 12.46 -8.02
CA THR A 73 2.78 11.06 -7.70
C THR A 73 3.97 10.43 -6.98
N LEU A 74 3.72 9.76 -5.86
CA LEU A 74 4.68 8.93 -5.15
C LEU A 74 4.42 7.46 -5.48
N ILE A 75 5.45 6.74 -5.88
CA ILE A 75 5.35 5.34 -6.29
C ILE A 75 6.27 4.53 -5.37
N PHE A 76 5.73 3.56 -4.64
CA PHE A 76 6.55 2.64 -3.87
C PHE A 76 6.63 1.31 -4.59
N LYS A 77 7.83 0.79 -4.74
CA LYS A 77 8.09 -0.54 -5.28
C LYS A 77 8.72 -1.37 -4.17
N LEU A 78 8.09 -2.47 -3.79
CA LEU A 78 8.53 -3.31 -2.68
C LEU A 78 8.59 -4.77 -3.10
N HIS A 79 9.62 -5.50 -2.67
CA HIS A 79 9.64 -6.95 -2.83
C HIS A 79 8.72 -7.64 -1.81
N HIS A 80 8.01 -8.66 -2.26
CA HIS A 80 6.99 -9.43 -1.54
C HIS A 80 7.52 -10.07 -0.25
N ALA A 81 8.79 -10.48 -0.26
CA ALA A 81 9.47 -11.00 0.92
C ALA A 81 9.67 -9.99 2.07
N LEU A 82 9.51 -8.67 1.84
CA LEU A 82 9.73 -7.68 2.90
C LEU A 82 8.66 -7.72 3.98
N ARG A 83 7.39 -7.93 3.62
CA ARG A 83 6.26 -8.00 4.55
C ARG A 83 5.09 -8.78 3.97
N ASP A 84 4.31 -9.40 4.85
CA ASP A 84 2.95 -9.82 4.50
C ASP A 84 2.09 -8.61 4.11
N GLY A 85 1.15 -8.80 3.18
CA GLY A 85 0.35 -7.70 2.64
C GLY A 85 -0.38 -6.89 3.72
N PHE A 86 -0.82 -7.53 4.81
CA PHE A 86 -1.55 -6.87 5.89
C PHE A 86 -0.67 -5.96 6.75
N SER A 87 0.50 -6.43 7.15
CA SER A 87 1.51 -5.69 7.92
C SER A 87 2.17 -4.59 7.10
N LEU A 88 2.25 -4.76 5.78
CA LEU A 88 2.63 -3.69 4.86
C LEU A 88 1.58 -2.57 4.85
N MET A 89 0.31 -2.91 4.60
CA MET A 89 -0.77 -1.92 4.60
C MET A 89 -0.92 -1.22 5.94
N GLY A 90 -0.86 -1.96 7.05
CA GLY A 90 -0.95 -1.38 8.40
C GLY A 90 0.20 -0.42 8.72
N ALA A 91 1.41 -0.67 8.20
CA ALA A 91 2.54 0.25 8.38
C ALA A 91 2.43 1.48 7.47
N LEU A 92 2.03 1.28 6.22
CA LEU A 92 1.75 2.36 5.28
C LEU A 92 0.70 3.32 5.84
N PHE A 93 -0.42 2.77 6.34
CA PHE A 93 -1.52 3.57 6.87
C PHE A 93 -1.17 4.34 8.14
N ARG A 94 -0.19 3.86 8.92
CA ARG A 94 0.36 4.61 10.06
C ARG A 94 1.20 5.81 9.65
N CYS A 95 1.69 5.85 8.42
CA CYS A 95 2.40 7.03 7.91
C CYS A 95 1.43 8.16 7.55
N PHE A 96 0.14 7.86 7.37
CA PHE A 96 -0.87 8.87 7.09
C PHE A 96 -1.55 9.36 8.38
N GLN A 97 -1.85 10.64 8.39
CA GLN A 97 -2.70 11.28 9.40
C GLN A 97 -3.95 11.81 8.71
N ARG A 98 -5.05 11.93 9.45
CA ARG A 98 -6.22 12.63 8.91
C ARG A 98 -5.92 14.13 8.84
N ALA A 99 -6.41 14.76 7.78
CA ALA A 99 -6.23 16.20 7.56
C ALA A 99 -7.06 17.06 8.52
N ASP A 100 -8.14 16.52 9.07
CA ASP A 100 -9.03 17.22 10.00
C ASP A 100 -8.61 17.07 11.46
N ASP A 101 -8.17 15.88 11.87
CA ASP A 101 -7.64 15.62 13.21
C ASP A 101 -6.52 14.54 13.18
N PRO A 102 -5.25 14.93 13.39
CA PRO A 102 -4.11 14.00 13.30
C PRO A 102 -4.07 12.96 14.42
N PHE A 103 -4.88 13.12 15.48
CA PHE A 103 -4.98 12.16 16.58
C PHE A 103 -6.02 11.07 16.30
N LEU A 104 -6.86 11.24 15.28
CA LEU A 104 -7.84 10.24 14.88
C LEU A 104 -7.23 9.26 13.86
N PRO A 105 -7.51 7.95 14.00
CA PRO A 105 -7.09 6.97 13.00
C PRO A 105 -7.85 7.19 11.69
N ILE A 106 -7.20 6.91 10.55
CA ILE A 106 -7.87 6.86 9.26
C ILE A 106 -8.90 5.72 9.24
N THR A 107 -10.05 5.93 8.60
CA THR A 107 -11.10 4.91 8.54
C THR A 107 -11.36 4.46 7.12
N PHE A 108 -11.79 3.20 6.97
CA PHE A 108 -12.14 2.60 5.69
C PHE A 108 -13.63 2.29 5.65
N PRO A 109 -14.26 2.32 4.47
CA PRO A 109 -15.67 1.95 4.36
C PRO A 109 -15.88 0.51 4.82
N SER A 110 -16.71 0.32 5.85
CA SER A 110 -17.18 -1.00 6.26
C SER A 110 -18.45 -1.34 5.51
N SER A 111 -18.56 -2.55 4.94
CA SER A 111 -19.86 -3.06 4.52
C SER A 111 -20.73 -3.27 5.77
N GLN A 112 -21.77 -2.46 5.92
CA GLN A 112 -22.76 -2.71 6.96
C GLN A 112 -23.53 -3.97 6.55
N LEU A 113 -23.41 -5.04 7.33
CA LEU A 113 -24.28 -6.19 7.19
C LEU A 113 -25.61 -5.82 7.85
N ASP A 114 -26.67 -5.65 7.06
CA ASP A 114 -28.00 -5.33 7.56
C ASP A 114 -28.41 -6.31 8.67
N SER A 115 -28.37 -5.83 9.91
CA SER A 115 -28.74 -6.60 11.08
C SER A 115 -30.22 -6.42 11.38
N THR A 116 -31.09 -6.93 10.50
CA THR A 116 -32.47 -7.19 10.88
C THR A 116 -32.48 -8.45 11.75
N LEU A 117 -32.15 -8.30 13.04
CA LEU A 117 -32.17 -9.39 14.02
C LEU A 117 -33.29 -9.15 15.03
N GLY A 118 -34.44 -9.77 14.73
CA GLY A 118 -35.48 -10.05 15.73
C GLY A 118 -34.94 -10.96 16.83
N SER A 119 -35.42 -10.71 18.04
CA SER A 119 -35.07 -11.39 19.29
C SER A 119 -35.49 -12.86 19.28
N ASP A 120 -34.60 -13.76 18.83
CA ASP A 120 -34.75 -15.21 18.97
C ASP A 120 -33.40 -15.86 19.38
N ASN A 121 -33.44 -16.95 20.15
CA ASN A 121 -32.27 -17.77 20.56
C ASN A 121 -31.41 -18.28 19.38
N LYS A 122 -31.92 -18.21 18.14
CA LYS A 122 -31.15 -18.38 16.89
C LYS A 122 -30.08 -17.30 16.70
N GLY A 123 -30.33 -16.08 17.17
CA GLY A 123 -29.41 -14.94 17.10
C GLY A 123 -28.11 -15.19 17.88
N LEU A 124 -28.19 -15.82 19.06
CA LEU A 124 -27.01 -16.12 19.86
C LEU A 124 -26.09 -17.14 19.19
N LYS A 125 -26.67 -18.21 18.60
CA LYS A 125 -25.92 -19.19 17.78
C LYS A 125 -25.31 -18.54 16.54
N LYS A 126 -26.04 -17.62 15.90
CA LYS A 126 -25.55 -16.84 14.74
C LYS A 126 -24.38 -15.92 15.12
N ILE A 127 -24.43 -15.24 16.28
CA ILE A 127 -23.35 -14.39 16.78
C ILE A 127 -22.11 -15.23 17.11
N VAL A 128 -22.27 -16.37 17.78
CA VAL A 128 -21.15 -17.29 18.08
C VAL A 128 -20.54 -17.83 16.80
N TYR A 129 -21.37 -18.22 15.82
CA TYR A 129 -20.91 -18.66 14.50
C TYR A 129 -20.17 -17.54 13.78
N MET A 130 -20.71 -16.32 13.71
CA MET A 130 -20.03 -15.17 13.10
C MET A 130 -18.72 -14.83 13.80
N LYS A 131 -18.64 -14.90 15.14
CA LYS A 131 -17.38 -14.69 15.87
C LYS A 131 -16.36 -15.78 15.55
N THR A 132 -16.78 -17.04 15.44
CA THR A 132 -15.88 -18.16 15.09
C THR A 132 -15.42 -18.05 13.63
N THR A 133 -16.34 -17.78 12.71
CA THR A 133 -16.07 -17.55 11.28
C THR A 133 -15.16 -16.32 11.09
N ALA A 134 -15.39 -15.22 11.80
CA ALA A 134 -14.52 -14.05 11.76
C ALA A 134 -13.13 -14.34 12.32
N ARG A 135 -13.01 -15.15 13.38
CA ARG A 135 -11.72 -15.56 13.94
C ARG A 135 -10.96 -16.47 12.97
N TYR A 136 -11.67 -17.39 12.31
CA TYR A 136 -11.13 -18.25 11.26
C TYR A 136 -10.68 -17.43 10.06
N ILE A 137 -11.53 -16.54 9.53
CA ILE A 137 -11.19 -15.62 8.44
C ILE A 137 -9.98 -14.76 8.82
N ARG A 138 -9.95 -14.15 10.01
CA ARG A 138 -8.81 -13.35 10.47
C ARG A 138 -7.53 -14.18 10.59
N SER A 139 -7.63 -15.41 11.10
CA SER A 139 -6.49 -16.33 11.19
C SER A 139 -5.99 -16.75 9.81
N THR A 140 -6.88 -16.97 8.86
CA THR A 140 -6.53 -17.26 7.46
C THR A 140 -5.88 -16.03 6.83
N LEU A 141 -6.53 -14.86 6.91
CA LEU A 141 -6.04 -13.60 6.34
C LEU A 141 -4.69 -13.17 6.90
N ASN A 142 -4.46 -13.34 8.21
CA ASN A 142 -3.16 -13.05 8.83
C ASN A 142 -2.02 -13.98 8.36
N ASN A 143 -2.36 -15.16 7.84
CA ASN A 143 -1.40 -16.16 7.39
C ASN A 143 -1.37 -16.32 5.86
N THR A 144 -2.18 -15.56 5.12
CA THR A 144 -2.25 -15.63 3.65
C THR A 144 -1.65 -14.40 3.00
N SER A 145 -0.82 -14.62 1.98
CA SER A 145 -0.48 -13.59 0.99
C SER A 145 -1.70 -13.33 0.10
N MET A 146 -2.25 -12.12 0.12
CA MET A 146 -3.44 -11.75 -0.66
C MET A 146 -3.09 -10.65 -1.66
N THR A 147 -3.37 -10.90 -2.93
CA THR A 147 -3.34 -9.88 -3.98
C THR A 147 -4.54 -8.96 -3.82
N ILE A 148 -4.35 -7.76 -3.29
CA ILE A 148 -5.40 -6.74 -3.20
C ILE A 148 -5.46 -6.03 -4.56
N SER A 149 -6.44 -6.40 -5.39
CA SER A 149 -6.62 -5.83 -6.73
C SER A 149 -7.40 -4.52 -6.74
N ASN A 150 -8.18 -4.23 -5.69
CA ASN A 150 -8.96 -3.01 -5.57
C ASN A 150 -9.26 -2.70 -4.10
N MET A 151 -8.68 -1.63 -3.54
CA MET A 151 -8.98 -1.16 -2.19
C MET A 151 -9.57 0.24 -2.27
N ILE A 152 -10.76 0.42 -1.71
CA ILE A 152 -11.34 1.75 -1.53
C ILE A 152 -10.50 2.45 -0.46
N GLY A 153 -9.99 3.63 -0.78
CA GLY A 153 -9.14 4.42 0.11
C GLY A 153 -9.87 4.87 1.38
N PRO A 154 -9.14 5.53 2.30
CA PRO A 154 -9.74 6.10 3.50
C PRO A 154 -10.84 7.11 3.16
N MET A 155 -11.86 7.18 4.03
CA MET A 155 -13.05 8.02 3.81
C MET A 155 -12.75 9.51 4.00
N GLU A 156 -11.69 9.83 4.74
CA GLU A 156 -11.27 11.18 5.07
C GLU A 156 -10.13 11.67 4.15
N ARG A 157 -9.95 12.99 4.11
CA ARG A 157 -8.72 13.58 3.55
C ARG A 157 -7.55 13.18 4.44
N ILE A 158 -6.47 12.73 3.82
CA ILE A 158 -5.26 12.27 4.51
C ILE A 158 -4.07 13.14 4.14
N VAL A 159 -3.09 13.17 5.03
CA VAL A 159 -1.85 13.92 4.91
C VAL A 159 -0.69 12.97 5.13
N LEU A 160 0.33 13.08 4.27
CA LEU A 160 1.61 12.38 4.43
C LEU A 160 2.71 13.43 4.58
N ALA A 161 3.43 13.40 5.71
CA ALA A 161 4.51 14.35 5.98
C ALA A 161 4.11 15.81 5.68
N GLU A 162 2.96 16.24 6.22
CA GLU A 162 2.39 17.59 6.03
C GLU A 162 1.87 17.92 4.61
N HIS A 163 1.91 16.97 3.67
CA HIS A 163 1.39 17.15 2.31
C HIS A 163 0.04 16.43 2.10
N PRO A 164 -1.02 17.14 1.64
CA PRO A 164 -2.31 16.51 1.36
C PRO A 164 -2.21 15.45 0.27
N CYS A 165 -2.79 14.28 0.53
CA CYS A 165 -2.91 13.21 -0.45
C CYS A 165 -4.38 13.08 -0.87
N THR A 166 -4.64 13.12 -2.17
CA THR A 166 -6.00 13.01 -2.72
C THR A 166 -6.47 11.58 -2.92
N GLY A 167 -5.55 10.62 -3.01
CA GLY A 167 -5.92 9.23 -3.14
C GLY A 167 -4.75 8.27 -3.06
N ILE A 168 -5.03 7.06 -2.57
CA ILE A 168 -4.10 5.93 -2.52
C ILE A 168 -4.64 4.85 -3.45
N TYR A 169 -3.82 4.37 -4.38
CA TYR A 169 -4.18 3.35 -5.35
C TYR A 169 -3.18 2.21 -5.30
N PHE A 170 -3.72 1.00 -5.23
CA PHE A 170 -2.94 -0.24 -5.14
C PHE A 170 -3.00 -0.90 -6.50
N MET A 171 -1.86 -1.08 -7.16
CA MET A 171 -1.81 -1.72 -8.48
C MET A 171 -0.73 -2.78 -8.50
N VAL A 172 -1.11 -4.00 -8.83
CA VAL A 172 -0.16 -5.05 -9.16
C VAL A 172 0.04 -5.02 -10.67
N VAL A 173 1.22 -4.57 -11.10
CA VAL A 173 1.57 -4.45 -12.52
C VAL A 173 2.45 -5.62 -12.92
N GLY A 174 1.91 -6.50 -13.80
CA GLY A 174 2.68 -7.38 -14.69
C GLY A 174 3.11 -8.77 -14.20
N ILE A 175 2.59 -9.82 -14.87
CA ILE A 175 3.00 -11.26 -14.96
C ILE A 175 2.63 -12.16 -13.75
N PRO A 176 2.09 -13.38 -13.92
CA PRO A 176 1.73 -14.29 -12.80
C PRO A 176 2.89 -14.81 -11.92
N GLN A 177 4.12 -14.29 -12.10
CA GLN A 177 5.35 -14.74 -11.44
C GLN A 177 5.94 -13.69 -10.46
N VAL A 178 5.26 -12.56 -10.20
CA VAL A 178 5.90 -11.38 -9.57
C VAL A 178 6.24 -11.58 -8.10
N GLU A 179 7.51 -11.33 -7.79
CA GLU A 179 8.04 -11.15 -6.44
C GLU A 179 7.85 -9.70 -5.92
N TYR A 180 7.15 -8.80 -6.63
CA TYR A 180 7.11 -7.36 -6.32
C TYR A 180 5.68 -6.81 -6.24
N PHE A 181 5.49 -5.83 -5.36
CA PHE A 181 4.26 -5.06 -5.15
C PHE A 181 4.53 -3.58 -5.44
N THR A 182 3.62 -2.92 -6.18
CA THR A 182 3.70 -1.48 -6.48
C THR A 182 2.52 -0.74 -5.85
N LEU A 183 2.85 0.30 -5.09
CA LEU A 183 1.89 1.23 -4.48
C LEU A 183 1.98 2.57 -5.20
N ARG A 184 0.83 3.16 -5.55
CA ARG A 184 0.77 4.50 -6.13
C ARG A 184 -0.02 5.44 -5.21
N LEU A 185 0.58 6.56 -4.86
CA LEU A 185 -0.01 7.60 -4.03
C LEU A 185 -0.06 8.91 -4.81
N TYR A 186 -1.22 9.55 -4.86
CA TYR A 186 -1.42 10.83 -5.53
C TYR A 186 -1.32 11.96 -4.50
N ILE A 187 -0.36 12.86 -4.72
CA ILE A 187 -0.08 13.99 -3.83
C ILE A 187 -0.54 15.27 -4.51
N VAL A 188 -1.27 16.10 -3.78
CA VAL A 188 -1.54 17.48 -4.18
C VAL A 188 -0.52 18.37 -3.47
N MET A 189 0.21 19.15 -4.25
CA MET A 189 1.07 20.24 -3.75
C MET A 189 0.28 21.54 -3.76
#